data_AF-A0AA43F777-F1
#
_entry.id   AF-A0AA43F777-F1
#
_cell.length_a   1.000
_cell.length_b   1.000
_cell.length_c   1.000
_cell.angle_alpha   90.00
_cell.angle_beta   90.00
_cell.angle_gamma   90.00
#
_symmetry.space_group_name_H-M   'P 1'
#
loop_
_entity.id
_entity.type
_entity.pdbx_description
1 polymer ?
#
loop_
_entity_poly.entity_id
_entity_poly.type
_entity_poly.pdbx_seq_one_letter_code
_entity_poly.pdbx_strand_id
1 'polypeptide(L)'
;MRHTANATASPTEQRSNKSTTILLAIAGVMLVGLIYSVVVRDPPVSCPNELIGAWVTSAKGYEEGMLVFSETGVAFSVGVDHLDAQAMRRLEATPDGPRTLYTVVYGDSRRDEQTLSFYYHTTEQTITFKNQAHLVWTRKTVES
;
A
#
# COMPACT_ATOMS: atom_id res chain seq x y z
N MET A 1 23.05 39.98 74.96
CA MET A 1 22.21 38.77 74.88
C MET A 1 21.97 38.45 73.40
N ARG A 2 22.16 37.19 73.03
CA ARG A 2 22.05 36.64 71.66
C ARG A 2 20.58 36.45 71.26
N HIS A 3 20.24 36.60 69.98
CA HIS A 3 19.26 35.79 69.25
C HIS A 3 19.46 36.05 67.73
N THR A 4 20.33 35.26 67.07
CA THR A 4 19.98 34.13 66.17
C THR A 4 19.15 34.53 64.96
N ALA A 5 19.84 34.63 63.82
CA ALA A 5 19.27 34.64 62.48
C ALA A 5 18.56 33.31 62.21
N ASN A 6 17.30 33.38 61.77
CA ASN A 6 16.61 32.23 61.21
C ASN A 6 17.09 32.01 59.77
N ALA A 7 17.78 30.90 59.55
CA ALA A 7 18.17 30.44 58.22
C ALA A 7 16.93 29.86 57.51
N THR A 8 16.58 30.45 56.36
CA THR A 8 15.59 29.89 55.43
C THR A 8 16.26 28.80 54.61
N ALA A 9 15.96 27.53 54.91
CA ALA A 9 16.36 26.42 54.03
C ALA A 9 15.52 26.47 52.75
N SER A 10 16.19 26.54 51.59
CA SER A 10 15.55 26.49 50.27
C SER A 10 15.45 25.03 49.80
N PRO A 11 14.33 24.58 49.21
CA PRO A 11 14.21 23.22 48.70
C PRO A 11 14.81 23.13 47.29
N THR A 12 16.05 22.66 47.16
CA THR A 12 16.73 22.59 45.85
C THR A 12 16.92 21.19 45.26
N GLU A 13 16.53 20.10 45.93
CA GLU A 13 16.81 18.74 45.42
C GLU A 13 15.69 18.06 44.62
N GLN A 14 14.43 18.47 44.75
CA GLN A 14 13.30 17.70 44.20
C GLN A 14 13.03 17.93 42.69
N ARG A 15 13.77 18.82 42.03
CA ARG A 15 13.54 19.18 40.61
C ARG A 15 14.26 18.24 39.63
N SER A 16 15.38 17.65 40.05
CA SER A 16 16.26 16.86 39.17
C SER A 16 15.66 15.49 38.82
N ASN A 17 15.23 14.72 39.81
CA ASN A 17 14.68 13.36 39.61
C ASN A 17 13.41 13.32 38.74
N LYS A 18 12.49 14.28 38.91
CA LYS A 18 11.26 14.36 38.11
C LYS A 18 11.56 14.61 36.63
N SER A 19 12.54 15.47 36.33
CA SER A 19 12.92 15.78 34.94
C SER A 19 13.52 14.56 34.22
N THR A 20 14.35 13.78 34.90
CA THR A 20 14.93 12.54 34.36
C THR A 20 13.86 11.48 34.11
N THR A 21 12.91 11.30 35.04
CA THR A 21 11.82 10.34 34.87
C THR A 21 10.90 10.73 33.71
N ILE A 22 10.60 12.03 33.54
CA ILE A 22 9.80 12.52 32.42
C ILE A 22 10.53 12.29 31.09
N LEU A 23 11.84 12.58 31.03
CA LEU A 23 12.66 12.33 29.83
C LEU A 23 12.70 10.85 29.45
N LEU A 24 12.84 9.94 30.43
CA LEU A 24 12.80 8.50 30.20
C LEU A 24 11.43 8.03 29.70
N ALA A 25 10.35 8.58 30.25
CA ALA A 25 9.00 8.26 29.80
C ALA A 25 8.78 8.70 28.34
N ILE A 26 9.21 9.92 27.99
CA ILE A 26 9.13 10.44 26.61
C ILE A 26 9.96 9.57 25.65
N ALA A 27 11.20 9.24 26.03
CA ALA A 27 12.07 8.39 25.22
C ALA A 27 11.46 6.99 25.02
N GLY A 28 10.86 6.41 26.06
CA GLY A 28 10.14 5.15 25.99
C GLY A 28 8.95 5.20 25.01
N VAL A 29 8.13 6.26 25.09
CA VAL A 29 7.00 6.44 24.17
C VAL A 29 7.46 6.62 22.72
N MET A 30 8.52 7.39 22.48
CA MET A 30 9.08 7.55 21.13
C MET A 30 9.62 6.22 20.58
N LEU A 31 10.30 5.42 21.41
CA LEU A 31 10.82 4.12 21.00
C LEU A 31 9.70 3.15 20.64
N VAL A 32 8.64 3.10 21.45
CA VAL A 32 7.44 2.29 21.16
C VAL A 32 6.78 2.75 19.86
N GLY A 33 6.66 4.07 19.64
CA GLY A 33 6.13 4.63 18.39
C GLY A 33 6.97 4.26 17.16
N LEU A 34 8.30 4.25 17.28
CA LEU A 34 9.22 3.86 16.22
C LEU A 34 9.13 2.35 15.92
N ILE A 35 9.02 1.51 16.94
CA ILE A 35 8.83 0.06 16.75
C ILE A 35 7.47 -0.19 16.08
N TYR A 36 6.42 0.49 16.52
CA TYR A 36 5.09 0.36 15.94
C TYR A 36 5.07 0.74 14.46
N SER A 37 5.74 1.83 14.07
CA SER A 37 5.80 2.26 12.66
C SER A 37 6.55 1.28 11.75
N VAL A 38 7.46 0.48 12.29
CA VAL A 38 8.19 -0.58 11.56
C VAL A 38 7.38 -1.88 11.50
N VAL A 39 6.62 -2.20 12.56
CA VAL A 39 5.92 -3.49 12.69
C VAL A 39 4.54 -3.51 12.07
N VAL A 40 3.84 -2.36 12.00
CA VAL A 40 2.53 -2.29 11.34
C VAL A 40 2.69 -2.62 9.86
N ARG A 41 2.24 -3.82 9.50
CA ARG A 41 2.02 -4.23 8.12
C ARG A 41 0.64 -3.72 7.70
N ASP A 42 0.58 -3.14 6.50
CA ASP A 42 -0.69 -2.77 5.89
C ASP A 42 -1.58 -4.03 5.77
N PRO A 43 -2.89 -3.93 6.03
CA PRO A 43 -3.80 -5.07 5.91
C PRO A 43 -3.74 -5.65 4.48
N PRO A 44 -3.91 -6.98 4.32
CA PRO A 44 -3.88 -7.61 3.01
C PRO A 44 -4.96 -7.00 2.12
N VAL A 45 -4.55 -6.51 0.96
CA VAL A 45 -5.47 -5.96 -0.04
C VAL A 45 -6.04 -7.10 -0.85
N SER A 46 -7.37 -7.12 -0.95
CA SER A 46 -8.09 -8.11 -1.75
C SER A 46 -8.57 -7.48 -3.05
N CYS A 47 -8.34 -8.18 -4.15
CA CYS A 47 -8.77 -7.79 -5.49
C CYS A 47 -10.27 -8.08 -5.67
N PRO A 48 -11.07 -7.14 -6.20
CA PRO A 48 -12.46 -7.35 -6.53
C PRO A 48 -12.67 -8.52 -7.49
N ASN A 49 -13.72 -9.31 -7.25
CA ASN A 49 -14.02 -10.53 -8.00
C ASN A 49 -14.22 -10.28 -9.50
N GLU A 50 -14.72 -9.11 -9.88
CA GLU A 50 -14.88 -8.71 -11.28
C GLU A 50 -13.55 -8.52 -12.03
N LEU A 51 -12.44 -8.35 -11.32
CA LEU A 51 -11.10 -8.21 -11.90
C LEU A 51 -10.34 -9.54 -11.92
N ILE A 52 -10.62 -10.44 -10.97
CA ILE A 52 -9.93 -11.73 -10.86
C ILE A 52 -10.07 -12.54 -12.15
N GLY A 53 -8.93 -12.99 -12.68
CA GLY A 53 -8.85 -13.77 -13.90
C GLY A 53 -7.70 -13.32 -14.81
N ALA A 54 -7.60 -14.03 -15.93
CA ALA A 54 -6.66 -13.70 -17.01
C ALA A 54 -7.35 -12.80 -18.04
N TRP A 55 -6.60 -11.80 -18.51
CA TRP A 55 -7.02 -10.80 -19.47
C TRP A 55 -6.01 -10.80 -20.61
N VAL A 56 -6.53 -10.83 -21.84
CA VAL A 56 -5.74 -10.89 -23.07
C VAL A 56 -6.16 -9.76 -24.00
N THR A 57 -5.30 -9.39 -24.93
CA THR A 57 -5.61 -8.37 -25.93
C THR A 57 -5.36 -8.91 -27.33
N SER A 58 -6.15 -8.45 -28.29
CA SER A 58 -5.95 -8.73 -29.72
C SER A 58 -5.12 -7.65 -30.41
N ALA A 59 -4.59 -6.68 -29.65
CA ALA A 59 -3.76 -5.63 -30.18
C ALA A 59 -2.44 -6.19 -30.74
N LYS A 60 -2.08 -5.72 -31.95
CA LYS A 60 -0.86 -6.15 -32.63
C LYS A 60 0.38 -5.82 -31.81
N GLY A 61 1.29 -6.79 -31.67
CA GLY A 61 2.49 -6.69 -30.82
C GLY A 61 2.28 -7.12 -29.36
N TYR A 62 1.06 -7.53 -28.99
CA TYR A 62 0.69 -8.03 -27.65
C TYR A 62 -0.03 -9.39 -27.72
N GLU A 63 0.15 -10.12 -28.81
CA GLU A 63 -0.56 -11.38 -29.09
C GLU A 63 -0.30 -12.45 -28.02
N GLU A 64 0.87 -12.42 -27.39
CA GLU A 64 1.26 -13.30 -26.28
C GLU A 64 1.20 -12.59 -24.91
N GLY A 65 0.68 -11.36 -24.88
CA GLY A 65 0.54 -10.56 -23.69
C GLY A 65 -0.63 -11.04 -22.82
N MET A 66 -0.39 -11.24 -21.53
CA MET A 66 -1.44 -11.58 -20.57
C MET A 66 -1.31 -10.73 -19.32
N LEU A 67 -2.44 -10.18 -18.87
CA LEU A 67 -2.60 -9.53 -17.58
C LEU A 67 -3.42 -10.45 -16.69
N VAL A 68 -2.90 -10.81 -15.51
CA VAL A 68 -3.61 -11.69 -14.58
C VAL A 68 -3.79 -10.97 -13.26
N PHE A 69 -5.03 -10.91 -12.78
CA PHE A 69 -5.32 -10.52 -11.40
C PHE A 69 -5.68 -11.75 -10.59
N SER A 70 -5.03 -11.93 -9.46
CA SER A 70 -5.40 -12.90 -8.42
C SER A 70 -6.05 -12.17 -7.25
N GLU A 71 -6.47 -12.90 -6.22
CA GLU A 71 -7.06 -12.31 -5.01
C GLU A 71 -6.11 -11.31 -4.33
N THR A 72 -4.80 -11.50 -4.43
CA THR A 72 -3.80 -10.73 -3.67
C THR A 72 -2.69 -10.13 -4.53
N GLY A 73 -2.78 -10.24 -5.85
CA GLY A 73 -1.67 -9.88 -6.73
C GLY A 73 -2.08 -9.57 -8.16
N VAL A 74 -1.11 -9.04 -8.88
CA VAL A 74 -1.17 -8.78 -10.31
C VAL A 74 0.05 -9.41 -10.97
N ALA A 75 -0.12 -9.98 -12.15
CA ALA A 75 0.96 -10.53 -12.93
C ALA A 75 0.87 -10.11 -14.39
N PHE A 76 2.03 -9.88 -14.99
CA PHE A 76 2.17 -9.57 -16.41
C PHE A 76 2.97 -10.67 -17.09
N SER A 77 2.45 -11.18 -18.20
CA SER A 77 3.15 -12.08 -19.09
C SER A 77 3.51 -11.34 -20.37
N VAL A 78 4.77 -11.40 -20.76
CA VAL A 78 5.25 -10.99 -22.07
C VAL A 78 5.87 -12.22 -22.72
N GLY A 79 5.07 -12.96 -23.48
CA GLY A 79 5.47 -14.24 -24.07
C GLY A 79 5.15 -15.46 -23.20
N VAL A 80 5.58 -16.64 -23.66
CA VAL A 80 5.25 -17.96 -23.09
C VAL A 80 5.99 -18.34 -21.79
N ASP A 81 7.12 -17.69 -21.49
CA ASP A 81 8.05 -18.19 -20.44
C ASP A 81 8.23 -17.26 -19.22
N HIS A 82 7.61 -16.07 -19.21
CA HIS A 82 7.85 -15.07 -18.16
C HIS A 82 6.54 -14.51 -17.61
N LEU A 83 6.13 -14.99 -16.43
CA LEU A 83 5.07 -14.42 -15.61
C LEU A 83 5.71 -13.70 -14.41
N ASP A 84 5.68 -12.37 -14.40
CA ASP A 84 6.13 -11.57 -13.27
C ASP A 84 4.96 -11.28 -12.35
N ALA A 85 4.80 -12.08 -11.29
CA ALA A 85 3.72 -11.96 -10.32
C ALA A 85 4.18 -11.13 -9.11
N GLN A 86 3.43 -10.07 -8.82
CA GLN A 86 3.75 -9.13 -7.75
C GLN A 86 2.56 -8.94 -6.82
N ALA A 87 2.87 -8.82 -5.52
CA ALA A 87 1.85 -8.64 -4.49
C ALA A 87 1.16 -7.27 -4.62
N MET A 88 -0.15 -7.27 -4.51
CA MET A 88 -0.95 -6.05 -4.46
C MET A 88 -0.86 -5.45 -3.05
N ARG A 89 -0.47 -4.18 -2.98
CA ARG A 89 -0.27 -3.45 -1.73
C ARG A 89 -1.36 -2.42 -1.46
N ARG A 90 -1.92 -1.85 -2.52
CA ARG A 90 -3.05 -0.91 -2.45
C ARG A 90 -3.92 -1.07 -3.69
N LEU A 91 -5.22 -0.97 -3.47
CA LEU A 91 -6.20 -0.87 -4.54
C LEU A 91 -7.16 0.27 -4.21
N GLU A 92 -7.27 1.21 -5.14
CA GLU A 92 -8.24 2.29 -5.09
C GLU A 92 -9.20 2.14 -6.26
N ALA A 93 -10.49 2.36 -6.02
CA ALA A 93 -11.54 2.30 -7.03
C ALA A 93 -12.31 3.62 -7.01
N THR A 94 -12.37 4.30 -8.16
CA THR A 94 -13.12 5.55 -8.33
C THR A 94 -14.12 5.38 -9.47
N PRO A 95 -15.43 5.60 -9.25
CA PRO A 95 -16.41 5.59 -10.33
C PRO A 95 -16.09 6.65 -11.41
N ASP A 96 -16.22 6.29 -12.68
CA ASP A 96 -16.04 7.15 -13.86
C ASP A 96 -17.12 6.84 -14.91
N GLY A 97 -18.33 7.38 -14.68
CA GLY A 97 -19.48 7.14 -15.54
C GLY A 97 -19.84 5.65 -15.64
N PRO A 98 -19.83 5.02 -16.83
CA PRO A 98 -20.11 3.60 -16.99
C PRO A 98 -18.91 2.69 -16.63
N ARG A 99 -17.78 3.27 -16.24
CA ARG A 99 -16.53 2.57 -15.92
C ARG A 99 -16.14 2.82 -14.47
N THR A 100 -15.23 2.00 -13.97
CA THR A 100 -14.52 2.25 -12.71
C THR A 100 -13.04 2.42 -13.02
N LEU A 101 -12.44 3.52 -12.56
CA LEU A 101 -11.00 3.70 -12.57
C LEU A 101 -10.40 2.98 -11.36
N TYR A 102 -9.69 1.89 -11.62
CA TYR A 102 -8.88 1.22 -10.61
C TYR A 102 -7.44 1.74 -10.66
N THR A 103 -6.85 1.92 -9.49
CA THR A 103 -5.42 2.19 -9.32
C THR A 103 -4.84 1.16 -8.37
N VAL A 104 -4.02 0.26 -8.91
CA VAL A 104 -3.31 -0.80 -8.20
C VAL A 104 -1.89 -0.32 -7.91
N VAL A 105 -1.48 -0.41 -6.66
CA VAL A 105 -0.07 -0.32 -6.26
C VAL A 105 0.42 -1.74 -5.96
N TYR A 106 1.47 -2.16 -6.63
CA TYR A 106 2.01 -3.52 -6.54
C TYR A 106 3.54 -3.50 -6.47
N GLY A 107 4.15 -4.51 -5.86
CA GLY A 107 5.61 -4.61 -5.68
C GLY A 107 5.98 -5.47 -4.47
N ASP A 108 7.23 -5.92 -4.39
CA ASP A 108 7.71 -6.82 -3.32
C ASP A 108 8.01 -6.04 -2.02
N SER A 109 8.52 -4.81 -2.15
CA SER A 109 8.80 -3.90 -1.05
C SER A 109 8.20 -2.50 -1.29
N ARG A 110 8.38 -1.58 -0.33
CA ARG A 110 7.98 -0.17 -0.51
C ARG A 110 8.87 0.60 -1.49
N ARG A 111 10.07 0.09 -1.78
CA ARG A 111 11.08 0.79 -2.60
C ARG A 111 10.93 0.51 -4.10
N ASP A 112 10.18 -0.51 -4.45
CA ASP A 112 9.94 -1.03 -5.79
C ASP A 112 8.44 -1.04 -6.13
N GLU A 113 7.63 -0.26 -5.39
CA GLU A 113 6.21 -0.11 -5.70
C GLU A 113 6.03 0.51 -7.09
N GLN A 114 5.24 -0.17 -7.91
CA GLN A 114 4.76 0.28 -9.19
C GLN A 114 3.26 0.58 -9.11
N THR A 115 2.79 1.43 -10.02
CA THR A 115 1.38 1.82 -10.10
C THR A 115 0.80 1.48 -11.46
N LEU A 116 -0.28 0.71 -11.47
CA LEU A 116 -1.09 0.44 -12.65
C LEU A 116 -2.46 1.12 -12.49
N SER A 117 -2.78 2.04 -13.38
CA SER A 117 -4.11 2.65 -13.46
C SER A 117 -4.84 2.21 -14.72
N PHE A 118 -6.07 1.71 -14.57
CA PHE A 118 -6.87 1.20 -15.67
C PHE A 118 -8.37 1.42 -15.44
N TYR A 119 -9.10 1.57 -16.53
CA TYR A 119 -10.55 1.60 -16.53
C TYR A 119 -11.09 0.19 -16.74
N TYR A 120 -12.02 -0.21 -15.88
CA TYR A 120 -12.84 -1.41 -16.07
C TYR A 120 -14.25 -0.99 -16.51
N HIS A 121 -14.73 -1.54 -17.62
CA HIS A 121 -16.08 -1.32 -18.10
C HIS A 121 -16.97 -2.50 -17.67
N THR A 122 -17.92 -2.27 -16.76
CA THR A 122 -18.73 -3.36 -16.17
C THR A 122 -19.60 -4.09 -17.19
N THR A 123 -20.21 -3.35 -18.14
CA THR A 123 -21.09 -3.94 -19.17
C THR A 123 -20.32 -4.70 -20.23
N GLU A 124 -19.23 -4.13 -20.76
CA GLU A 124 -18.43 -4.75 -21.81
C GLU A 124 -17.46 -5.80 -21.28
N GLN A 125 -17.22 -5.81 -19.96
CA GLN A 125 -16.21 -6.65 -19.30
C GLN A 125 -14.83 -6.49 -19.95
N THR A 126 -14.41 -5.22 -20.11
CA THR A 126 -13.13 -4.85 -20.71
C THR A 126 -12.29 -4.04 -19.74
N ILE A 127 -10.97 -4.19 -19.86
CA ILE A 127 -9.98 -3.36 -19.18
C ILE A 127 -9.25 -2.53 -20.22
N THR A 128 -9.03 -1.24 -19.92
CA THR A 128 -8.18 -0.35 -20.73
C THR A 128 -7.24 0.43 -19.83
N PHE A 129 -5.94 0.42 -20.15
CA PHE A 129 -4.98 1.15 -19.34
C PHE A 129 -5.16 2.66 -19.52
N LYS A 130 -5.04 3.41 -18.43
CA LYS A 130 -5.27 4.87 -18.42
C LYS A 130 -4.33 5.59 -19.39
N ASN A 131 -3.11 5.10 -19.56
CA ASN A 131 -2.09 5.66 -20.47
C ASN A 131 -2.08 5.02 -21.87
N GLN A 132 -2.83 3.93 -22.10
CA GLN A 132 -2.81 3.16 -23.35
C GLN A 132 -4.24 2.74 -23.72
N ALA A 133 -5.11 3.71 -23.96
CA ALA A 133 -6.54 3.48 -24.22
C ALA A 133 -6.85 2.62 -25.47
N HIS A 134 -5.89 2.49 -26.39
CA HIS A 134 -6.03 1.64 -27.58
C HIS A 134 -5.81 0.14 -27.29
N LEU A 135 -5.23 -0.20 -26.14
CA LEU A 135 -5.07 -1.59 -25.69
C LEU A 135 -6.31 -1.99 -24.89
N VAL A 136 -7.22 -2.69 -25.56
CA VAL A 136 -8.40 -3.27 -24.94
C VAL A 136 -8.08 -4.69 -24.52
N TRP A 137 -8.25 -4.96 -23.24
CA TRP A 137 -8.05 -6.26 -22.62
C TRP A 137 -9.41 -6.90 -22.34
N THR A 138 -9.62 -8.10 -22.84
CA THR A 138 -10.82 -8.90 -22.65
C THR A 138 -10.50 -10.12 -21.79
N ARG A 139 -11.50 -10.59 -21.04
CA ARG A 139 -11.33 -11.76 -20.19
C ARG A 139 -11.03 -12.99 -21.06
N LYS A 140 -9.97 -13.73 -20.75
CA LYS A 140 -9.64 -14.98 -21.43
C LYS A 140 -10.74 -15.98 -21.10
N THR A 141 -11.51 -16.39 -22.11
CA THR A 141 -12.46 -17.48 -21.99
C THR A 141 -11.68 -18.77 -21.76
N VAL A 142 -11.98 -19.48 -20.67
CA VAL A 142 -11.53 -20.86 -20.50
C VAL A 142 -12.42 -21.68 -21.44
N GLU A 143 -11.87 -22.12 -22.58
CA GLU A 143 -12.54 -23.16 -23.38
C GLU A 143 -12.63 -24.41 -22.49
N SER A 144 -13.85 -24.90 -22.30
CA SER A 144 -14.15 -26.05 -21.45
C SER A 144 -14.19 -27.34 -22.24
#